data_AF-V7D8I9-F1
#
_entry.id   AF-V7D8I9-F1
#
_cell.length_a   1.000
_cell.length_b   1.000
_cell.length_c   1.000
_cell.angle_alpha   90.00
_cell.angle_beta   90.00
_cell.angle_gamma   90.00
#
_symmetry.space_group_name_H-M   'P 1'
#
loop_
_entity.id
_entity.type
_entity.pdbx_description
1 polymer ?
#
loop_
_entity_poly.entity_id
_entity_poly.type
_entity_poly.pdbx_seq_one_letter_code
_entity_poly.pdbx_strand_id
1 'polypeptide(L)'
;MVSGDPRLLQSGLNAGLWTVGLAACSPFCDRSSRQWQALTPQEQDLARGKATLELFSLGVHSVIDHLEALETCLQDIAQRRRKGEKP
;
A
#
# COMPACT_ATOMS: atom_id res chain seq x y z
N MET A 1 -0.96 -3.22 -10.25
CA MET A 1 -0.87 -1.76 -10.04
C MET A 1 -0.35 -1.51 -8.64
N VAL A 2 0.57 -0.54 -8.48
CA VAL A 2 1.16 -0.17 -7.19
C VAL A 2 0.91 1.33 -7.00
N SER A 3 0.33 1.75 -5.87
CA SER A 3 -0.01 3.17 -5.63
C SER A 3 -0.23 3.46 -4.14
N GLY A 4 0.00 4.72 -3.74
CA GLY A 4 -0.46 5.26 -2.46
C GLY A 4 -1.76 6.08 -2.55
N ASP A 5 -2.25 6.41 -3.75
CA ASP A 5 -3.52 7.14 -3.96
C ASP A 5 -4.71 6.16 -3.98
N PRO A 6 -5.67 6.28 -3.04
CA PRO A 6 -6.88 5.46 -2.97
C PRO A 6 -7.70 5.43 -4.27
N ARG A 7 -7.78 6.53 -5.02
CA ARG A 7 -8.60 6.61 -6.23
C ARG A 7 -7.97 5.83 -7.38
N LEU A 8 -6.64 5.90 -7.49
CA LEU A 8 -5.92 5.07 -8.44
C LEU A 8 -6.10 3.61 -8.08
N LEU A 9 -5.93 3.25 -6.80
CA LEU A 9 -6.17 1.90 -6.28
C LEU A 9 -7.56 1.36 -6.63
N GLN A 10 -8.60 2.16 -6.40
CA GLN A 10 -9.96 1.80 -6.78
C GLN A 10 -10.10 1.58 -8.30
N SER A 11 -9.47 2.41 -9.12
CA SER A 11 -9.50 2.21 -10.59
C SER A 11 -8.84 0.89 -10.99
N GLY A 12 -7.74 0.49 -10.33
CA GLY A 12 -7.08 -0.78 -10.61
C GLY A 12 -7.93 -1.99 -10.19
N LEU A 13 -8.59 -1.89 -9.04
CA LEU A 13 -9.56 -2.89 -8.58
C LEU A 13 -10.71 -3.04 -9.59
N ASN A 14 -11.30 -1.91 -10.01
CA ASN A 14 -12.39 -1.91 -10.99
C ASN A 14 -11.97 -2.47 -12.35
N ALA A 15 -10.67 -2.41 -12.69
CA ALA A 15 -10.10 -2.97 -13.91
C ALA A 15 -9.69 -4.45 -13.78
N GLY A 16 -9.91 -5.09 -12.62
CA GLY A 16 -9.52 -6.49 -12.38
C GLY A 16 -8.00 -6.70 -12.31
N LEU A 17 -7.26 -5.69 -11.83
CA LEU A 17 -5.81 -5.77 -11.64
C LEU A 17 -5.47 -6.13 -10.19
N TRP A 18 -4.39 -6.90 -10.01
CA TRP A 18 -3.75 -6.99 -8.70
C TRP A 18 -3.32 -5.59 -8.22
N THR A 19 -3.61 -5.26 -6.98
CA THR A 19 -3.36 -3.93 -6.39
C THR A 19 -2.49 -4.04 -5.14
N VAL A 20 -1.41 -3.24 -5.11
CA VAL A 20 -0.50 -3.11 -3.97
C VAL A 20 -0.55 -1.67 -3.47
N GLY A 21 -0.96 -1.49 -2.22
CA GLY A 21 -0.98 -0.19 -1.54
C GLY A 21 0.40 0.18 -0.97
N LEU A 22 0.75 1.47 -1.01
CA LEU A 22 1.95 2.01 -0.36
C LEU A 22 1.58 2.83 0.88
N ALA A 23 1.80 2.30 2.08
CA ALA A 23 1.40 2.97 3.32
C ALA A 23 2.21 4.26 3.59
N ALA A 24 3.54 4.22 3.39
CA ALA A 24 4.41 5.37 3.62
C ALA A 24 4.56 6.32 2.41
N CYS A 25 3.81 6.10 1.32
CA CYS A 25 3.74 7.01 0.17
C CYS A 25 2.29 7.44 -0.12
N SER A 26 1.38 7.24 0.84
CA SER A 26 0.04 7.80 0.77
C SER A 26 0.12 9.34 0.78
N PRO A 27 -0.87 10.06 0.22
CA PRO A 27 -0.92 11.53 0.26
C PRO A 27 -0.77 12.11 1.68
N PHE A 28 -1.14 11.32 2.69
CA PHE A 28 -1.06 11.66 4.10
C PHE A 28 0.31 11.34 4.76
N CYS A 29 1.13 10.52 4.12
CA CYS A 29 2.45 10.10 4.57
C CYS A 29 3.57 10.52 3.60
N ASP A 30 3.41 11.65 2.90
CA ASP A 30 4.47 12.14 2.00
C ASP A 30 5.74 12.44 2.81
N ARG A 31 6.76 11.59 2.64
CA ARG A 31 8.06 11.70 3.33
C ARG A 31 8.80 13.00 3.01
N SER A 32 8.49 13.64 1.88
CA SER A 32 9.07 14.94 1.52
C SER A 32 8.40 16.10 2.27
N SER A 33 7.22 15.87 2.86
CA SER A 33 6.53 16.86 3.66
C SER A 33 7.28 17.12 4.97
N ARG A 34 7.44 18.41 5.31
CA ARG A 34 8.00 18.81 6.62
C ARG A 34 7.18 18.28 7.78
N GLN A 35 5.87 18.10 7.57
CA GLN A 35 4.96 17.57 8.59
C GLN A 35 5.34 16.13 8.94
N TRP A 36 5.58 15.27 7.95
CA TRP A 36 6.01 13.90 8.18
C TRP A 36 7.38 13.82 8.89
N GLN A 37 8.33 14.65 8.45
CA GLN A 37 9.67 14.69 9.03
C GLN A 37 9.68 15.22 10.48
N ALA A 38 8.70 16.04 10.85
CA ALA A 38 8.54 16.55 12.20
C ALA A 38 7.90 15.53 13.17
N LEU A 39 7.28 14.47 12.65
CA LEU A 39 6.70 13.40 13.47
C LEU A 39 7.80 12.57 14.12
N THR A 40 7.56 12.17 15.37
CA THR A 40 8.37 11.16 16.05
C THR A 40 8.23 9.80 15.34
N PRO A 41 9.18 8.87 15.52
CA PRO A 41 9.06 7.52 14.98
C PRO A 41 7.75 6.82 15.36
N GLN A 42 7.28 7.01 16.59
CA GLN A 42 6.01 6.43 17.07
C GLN A 42 4.80 7.00 16.34
N GLU A 43 4.77 8.31 16.06
CA GLU A 43 3.69 8.95 15.32
C GLU A 43 3.71 8.52 13.84
N GLN A 44 4.89 8.37 13.26
CA GLN A 44 5.04 7.82 11.90
C GLN A 44 4.52 6.38 11.84
N ASP A 45 4.82 5.55 12.83
CA ASP A 45 4.33 4.16 12.90
C ASP A 45 2.80 4.12 13.04
N LEU A 46 2.23 4.97 13.88
CA LEU A 46 0.78 5.08 14.04
C LEU A 46 0.12 5.55 12.74
N ALA A 47 0.69 6.54 12.06
CA ALA A 47 0.18 7.04 10.79
C ALA A 47 0.25 5.99 9.69
N ARG A 48 1.37 5.23 9.59
CA ARG A 48 1.49 4.11 8.65
C ARG A 48 0.46 3.02 8.96
N GLY A 49 0.29 2.66 10.23
CA GLY A 49 -0.72 1.67 10.64
C GLY A 49 -2.14 2.06 10.21
N LYS A 50 -2.51 3.34 10.40
CA LYS A 50 -3.81 3.86 9.93
C LYS A 50 -3.92 3.79 8.40
N ALA A 51 -2.90 4.25 7.67
CA ALA A 51 -2.90 4.18 6.22
C ALA A 51 -3.02 2.73 5.72
N THR A 52 -2.33 1.77 6.35
CA THR A 52 -2.44 0.36 6.01
C THR A 52 -3.85 -0.18 6.17
N LEU A 53 -4.53 0.14 7.28
CA LEU A 53 -5.90 -0.28 7.52
C LEU A 53 -6.88 0.34 6.51
N GLU A 54 -6.70 1.63 6.18
CA GLU A 54 -7.51 2.31 5.16
C GLU A 54 -7.30 1.71 3.77
N LEU A 55 -6.06 1.38 3.40
CA LEU A 55 -5.77 0.77 2.10
C LEU A 55 -6.38 -0.63 2.00
N PHE A 56 -6.31 -1.44 3.07
CA PHE A 56 -6.97 -2.74 3.10
C PHE A 56 -8.50 -2.63 3.09
N SER A 57 -9.10 -1.61 3.70
CA SER A 57 -10.56 -1.43 3.68
C SER A 57 -11.11 -1.11 2.28
N LEU A 58 -10.26 -0.59 1.37
CA LEU A 58 -10.59 -0.45 -0.06
C LEU A 58 -10.61 -1.77 -0.82
N GLY A 59 -10.07 -2.86 -0.25
CA GLY A 59 -9.97 -4.17 -0.90
C GLY A 59 -8.69 -4.38 -1.71
N VAL A 60 -7.60 -3.67 -1.41
CA VAL A 60 -6.32 -3.95 -2.06
C VAL A 60 -5.76 -5.33 -1.67
N HIS A 61 -4.98 -5.94 -2.55
CA HIS A 61 -4.53 -7.31 -2.39
C HIS A 61 -3.36 -7.47 -1.42
N SER A 62 -2.52 -6.42 -1.32
CA SER A 62 -1.38 -6.34 -0.41
C SER A 62 -1.09 -4.87 -0.10
N VAL A 63 -0.48 -4.59 1.05
CA VAL A 63 0.04 -3.27 1.41
C VAL A 63 1.48 -3.43 1.86
N ILE A 64 2.36 -2.52 1.41
CA ILE A 64 3.76 -2.45 1.84
C ILE A 64 4.09 -1.05 2.34
N ASP A 65 5.05 -0.96 3.25
CA ASP A 65 5.49 0.33 3.81
C ASP A 65 6.33 1.12 2.81
N HIS A 66 7.24 0.44 2.09
CA HIS A 66 8.22 1.06 1.22
C HIS A 66 8.46 0.20 -0.03
N LEU A 67 8.92 0.83 -1.11
CA LEU A 67 9.16 0.15 -2.39
C LEU A 67 10.22 -0.95 -2.31
N GLU A 68 11.12 -0.94 -1.33
CA GLU A 68 12.11 -2.02 -1.16
C GLU A 68 11.45 -3.37 -0.82
N ALA A 69 10.25 -3.36 -0.21
CA ALA A 69 9.48 -4.56 0.07
C ALA A 69 8.66 -5.06 -1.14
N LEU A 70 8.71 -4.34 -2.27
CA LEU A 70 7.90 -4.66 -3.46
C LEU A 70 8.29 -6.02 -4.06
N GLU A 71 9.57 -6.35 -4.09
CA GLU A 71 10.01 -7.64 -4.65
C GLU A 71 9.41 -8.82 -3.88
N THR A 72 9.52 -8.81 -2.55
CA THR A 72 8.93 -9.83 -1.68
C THR A 72 7.40 -9.88 -1.82
N CYS A 73 6.74 -8.73 -1.93
CA CYS A 73 5.30 -8.65 -2.15
C CYS A 73 4.88 -9.28 -3.50
N LEU A 74 5.63 -9.03 -4.57
CA LEU A 74 5.35 -9.63 -5.88
C LEU A 74 5.57 -11.14 -5.87
N GLN A 75 6.54 -11.64 -5.12
CA GLN A 75 6.76 -13.08 -4.93
C GLN A 75 5.57 -13.73 -4.20
N ASP A 76 5.05 -13.10 -3.15
CA ASP A 76 3.84 -13.56 -2.43
C ASP A 76 2.62 -13.61 -3.37
N ILE A 77 2.38 -12.55 -4.13
CA ILE A 77 1.30 -12.50 -5.13
C ILE A 77 1.48 -13.62 -6.18
N ALA A 78 2.70 -13.86 -6.65
CA ALA A 78 2.97 -14.94 -7.59
C ALA A 78 2.64 -16.33 -6.98
N GLN A 79 2.93 -16.53 -5.70
CA GLN A 79 2.57 -17.76 -4.99
C GLN A 79 1.05 -17.90 -4.82
N ARG A 80 0.35 -16.84 -4.45
CA ARG A 80 -1.12 -16.78 -4.34
C ARG A 80 -1.80 -17.10 -5.67
N ARG A 81 -1.31 -16.52 -6.76
CA ARG A 81 -1.76 -16.83 -8.14
C ARG A 81 -1.58 -18.30 -8.49
N ARG A 82 -0.46 -18.94 -8.11
CA ARG A 82 -0.24 -20.38 -8.32
C ARG A 82 -1.24 -21.25 -7.54
N LYS A 83 -1.74 -20.75 -6.41
CA LYS A 83 -2.79 -21.40 -5.60
C LYS A 83 -4.21 -21.14 -6.13
N GLY A 84 -4.36 -20.40 -7.24
CA GLY A 84 -5.64 -20.14 -7.88
C GLY A 84 -6.32 -18.84 -7.47
N GLU A 85 -5.68 -18.02 -6.63
CA GLU A 85 -6.18 -16.70 -6.29
C GLU A 85 -6.19 -15.77 -7.52
N LYS A 86 -7.22 -14.94 -7.63
CA LYS A 86 -7.43 -13.98 -8.72
C LYS A 86 -7.63 -12.59 -8.13
N PRO A 87 -7.40 -11.54 -8.94
CA PRO A 87 -7.84 -10.19 -8.60
C PRO A 87 -9.35 -10.11 -8.38
#